data_AF-A0A975LEW4-F1
#
_entry.id   AF-A0A975LEW4-F1
#
_cell.length_a   1.000
_cell.length_b   1.000
_cell.length_c   1.000
_cell.angle_alpha   90.00
_cell.angle_beta   90.00
_cell.angle_gamma   90.00
#
_symmetry.space_group_name_H-M   'P 1'
#
loop_
_entity.id
_entity.type
_entity.pdbx_description
1 polymer ?
#
loop_
_entity_poly.entity_id
_entity_poly.type
_entity_poly.pdbx_seq_one_letter_code
_entity_poly.pdbx_strand_id
1 'polypeptide(L)'
;MNHNKYIQYVKNYIIHNTPIDFIVDETKYYEIKKRLIDDNLDSIHTNLICASYTLFYASLMYHKNAADDSLNQPYHILIGDYISSYVAELLYKNKLYDILEVFAINTKQIMLNILNEHNDDQLLTNIILSLKSR
;
A
#
# COMPACT_ATOMS: atom_id res chain seq x y z
N MET A 1 3.52 -15.19 -3.39
CA MET A 1 2.70 -14.23 -2.60
C MET A 1 1.93 -14.86 -1.42
N ASN A 2 1.57 -16.15 -1.44
CA ASN A 2 0.71 -16.84 -0.46
C ASN A 2 1.08 -16.77 1.05
N HIS A 3 2.15 -16.08 1.47
CA HIS A 3 2.65 -16.16 2.85
C HIS A 3 2.87 -14.81 3.56
N ASN A 4 2.70 -13.65 2.89
CA ASN A 4 2.79 -12.39 3.64
C ASN A 4 1.53 -12.23 4.52
N LYS A 5 1.70 -12.43 5.83
CA LYS A 5 0.58 -12.43 6.79
C LYS A 5 -0.25 -11.15 6.77
N TYR A 6 0.35 -10.00 6.46
CA TYR A 6 -0.35 -8.70 6.45
C TYR A 6 -1.28 -8.57 5.24
N ILE A 7 -0.81 -8.98 4.06
CA ILE A 7 -1.62 -8.99 2.83
C ILE A 7 -2.71 -10.07 2.95
N GLN A 8 -2.38 -11.26 3.47
CA GLN A 8 -3.36 -12.34 3.66
C GLN A 8 -4.46 -11.95 4.64
N TYR A 9 -4.14 -11.20 5.70
CA TYR A 9 -5.13 -10.68 6.63
C TYR A 9 -6.18 -9.82 5.91
N VAL A 10 -5.72 -8.85 5.10
CA VAL A 10 -6.60 -7.98 4.30
C VAL A 10 -7.42 -8.77 3.28
N LYS A 11 -6.75 -9.66 2.52
CA LYS A 11 -7.40 -10.53 1.54
C LYS A 11 -8.52 -11.34 2.16
N ASN A 12 -8.25 -12.00 3.29
CA ASN A 12 -9.23 -12.81 3.98
C ASN A 12 -10.38 -11.92 4.48
N TYR A 13 -10.10 -10.77 5.07
CA TYR A 13 -11.14 -9.86 5.52
C TYR A 13 -12.09 -9.46 4.39
N ILE A 14 -11.56 -9.05 3.22
CA ILE A 14 -12.37 -8.61 2.08
C ILE A 14 -13.23 -9.75 1.52
N ILE A 15 -12.62 -10.92 1.26
CA ILE A 15 -13.32 -12.08 0.68
C ILE A 15 -14.46 -12.59 1.58
N HIS A 16 -14.30 -12.50 2.91
CA HIS A 16 -15.33 -12.99 3.84
C HIS A 16 -16.43 -11.97 4.13
N ASN A 17 -16.20 -10.67 3.90
CA ASN A 17 -17.12 -9.61 4.32
C ASN A 17 -17.72 -8.80 3.17
N THR A 18 -17.25 -9.00 1.93
CA THR A 18 -17.70 -8.20 0.79
C THR A 18 -17.91 -9.07 -0.45
N PRO A 19 -18.76 -8.65 -1.40
CA PRO A 19 -18.94 -9.35 -2.68
C PRO A 19 -17.85 -9.00 -3.70
N ILE A 20 -16.85 -8.19 -3.33
CA ILE A 20 -15.81 -7.70 -4.23
C ILE A 20 -14.54 -8.53 -4.06
N ASP A 21 -13.93 -8.90 -5.19
CA ASP A 21 -12.67 -9.62 -5.19
C ASP A 21 -11.53 -8.79 -4.57
N PHE A 22 -10.56 -9.49 -3.99
CA PHE A 22 -9.35 -8.83 -3.51
C PHE A 22 -8.45 -8.44 -4.69
N ILE A 23 -8.26 -7.13 -4.88
CA ILE A 23 -7.42 -6.57 -5.94
C ILE A 23 -6.05 -6.24 -5.36
N VAL A 24 -5.00 -6.81 -5.96
CA VAL A 24 -3.62 -6.54 -5.55
C VAL A 24 -2.67 -6.72 -6.72
N ASP A 25 -1.74 -5.78 -6.88
CA ASP A 25 -0.64 -5.89 -7.83
C ASP A 25 0.60 -6.47 -7.13
N GLU A 26 0.91 -7.74 -7.40
CA GLU A 26 2.07 -8.40 -6.82
C GLU A 26 3.41 -7.78 -7.28
N THR A 27 3.43 -7.10 -8.42
CA THR A 27 4.67 -6.51 -8.95
C THR A 27 5.20 -5.45 -7.98
N LYS A 28 4.31 -4.69 -7.33
CA LYS A 28 4.65 -3.72 -6.28
C LYS A 28 5.36 -4.35 -5.10
N TYR A 29 4.99 -5.58 -4.73
CA TYR A 29 5.66 -6.30 -3.64
C TYR A 29 7.12 -6.61 -3.98
N TYR A 30 7.35 -7.15 -5.18
CA TYR A 30 8.68 -7.53 -5.61
C TYR A 30 9.55 -6.33 -5.97
N GLU A 31 8.94 -5.24 -6.46
CA GLU A 31 9.60 -3.96 -6.71
C GLU A 31 10.31 -3.43 -5.46
N ILE A 32 9.56 -3.21 -4.38
CA ILE A 32 10.13 -2.70 -3.13
C ILE A 32 11.05 -3.71 -2.49
N LYS A 33 10.71 -5.01 -2.49
CA LYS A 33 11.57 -6.06 -1.94
C LYS A 33 12.93 -6.08 -2.62
N LYS A 34 12.95 -6.03 -3.95
CA LYS A 34 14.19 -5.99 -4.72
C LYS A 34 15.00 -4.74 -4.34
N ARG A 35 14.34 -3.58 -4.26
CA ARG A 35 15.04 -2.34 -3.91
C ARG A 35 15.65 -2.37 -2.51
N LEU A 36 14.95 -2.93 -1.52
CA LEU A 36 15.49 -3.12 -0.17
C LEU A 36 16.73 -4.03 -0.16
N ILE A 37 16.73 -5.10 -0.95
CA ILE A 37 17.88 -6.01 -1.07
C ILE A 37 19.05 -5.29 -1.76
N ASP A 38 18.80 -4.64 -2.90
CA ASP A 38 19.82 -3.95 -3.70
C ASP A 38 20.52 -2.83 -2.88
N ASP A 39 19.78 -2.16 -2.00
CA ASP A 39 20.28 -1.10 -1.12
C ASP A 39 20.80 -1.62 0.25
N ASN A 40 20.85 -2.94 0.49
CA ASN A 40 21.26 -3.57 1.76
C ASN A 40 20.44 -3.13 2.99
N LEU A 41 19.13 -2.90 2.81
CA LEU A 41 18.18 -2.47 3.84
C LEU A 41 17.26 -3.59 4.32
N ASP A 42 17.58 -4.86 4.02
CA ASP A 42 16.79 -6.00 4.49
C ASP A 42 16.84 -6.09 6.03
N SER A 43 15.67 -6.16 6.66
CA SER A 43 15.52 -6.13 8.11
C SER A 43 14.35 -6.98 8.59
N ILE A 44 14.18 -7.08 9.91
CA ILE A 44 13.01 -7.72 10.53
C ILE A 44 11.68 -7.11 10.06
N HIS A 45 11.69 -5.87 9.57
CA HIS A 45 10.51 -5.16 9.08
C HIS A 45 10.27 -5.31 7.57
N THR A 46 11.15 -5.96 6.79
CA THR A 46 11.03 -6.07 5.33
C THR A 46 9.64 -6.54 4.90
N ASN A 47 9.14 -7.63 5.46
CA ASN A 47 7.83 -8.16 5.08
C ASN A 47 6.68 -7.17 5.38
N LEU A 48 6.80 -6.38 6.43
CA LEU A 48 5.80 -5.37 6.79
C LEU A 48 5.87 -4.18 5.82
N ILE A 49 7.07 -3.69 5.52
CA ILE A 49 7.29 -2.58 4.59
C ILE A 49 6.81 -2.96 3.19
N CYS A 50 7.19 -4.14 2.70
CA CYS A 50 6.71 -4.66 1.42
C CYS A 50 5.18 -4.76 1.39
N ALA A 51 4.56 -5.29 2.46
CA ALA A 51 3.12 -5.36 2.54
C ALA A 51 2.46 -3.98 2.54
N SER A 52 3.02 -3.03 3.29
CA SER A 52 2.48 -1.67 3.40
C SER A 52 2.49 -0.95 2.06
N TYR A 53 3.60 -1.04 1.34
CA TYR A 53 3.74 -0.49 -0.01
C TYR A 53 2.76 -1.15 -1.00
N THR A 54 2.70 -2.48 -1.03
CA THR A 54 1.77 -3.20 -1.91
C THR A 54 0.31 -2.88 -1.61
N LEU A 55 -0.08 -2.85 -0.33
CA LEU A 55 -1.44 -2.56 0.09
C LEU A 55 -1.83 -1.11 -0.21
N PHE A 56 -0.90 -0.16 -0.12
CA PHE A 56 -1.15 1.21 -0.52
C PHE A 56 -1.55 1.32 -2.01
N TYR A 57 -0.86 0.64 -2.92
CA TYR A 57 -1.30 0.63 -4.33
C TYR A 57 -2.61 -0.11 -4.52
N ALA A 58 -2.86 -1.18 -3.75
CA ALA A 58 -4.16 -1.85 -3.76
C ALA A 58 -5.29 -0.88 -3.36
N SER A 59 -5.12 -0.05 -2.34
CA SER A 59 -6.13 0.97 -1.98
C SER A 59 -6.38 1.96 -3.10
N LEU A 60 -5.33 2.41 -3.82
CA LEU A 60 -5.48 3.30 -4.96
C LEU A 60 -6.21 2.63 -6.13
N MET A 61 -5.98 1.34 -6.37
CA MET A 61 -6.72 0.57 -7.38
C MET A 61 -8.21 0.47 -7.05
N TYR A 62 -8.55 0.25 -5.77
CA TYR A 62 -9.95 0.27 -5.34
C TYR A 62 -10.59 1.64 -5.56
N HIS A 63 -9.93 2.73 -5.15
CA HIS A 63 -10.44 4.08 -5.40
C HIS A 63 -10.60 4.40 -6.89
N LYS A 64 -9.70 3.90 -7.74
CA LYS A 64 -9.83 4.01 -9.20
C LYS A 64 -11.06 3.24 -9.71
N ASN A 65 -11.24 1.99 -9.29
CA ASN A 65 -12.38 1.17 -9.70
C ASN A 65 -13.72 1.73 -9.23
N ALA A 66 -13.76 2.50 -8.14
CA ALA A 66 -14.96 3.20 -7.70
C ALA A 66 -15.49 4.21 -8.74
N ALA A 67 -14.65 4.69 -9.66
CA ALA A 67 -15.06 5.55 -10.77
C ALA A 67 -15.72 4.75 -11.91
N ASP A 68 -15.29 3.51 -12.11
CA ASP A 68 -15.67 2.67 -13.25
C ASP A 68 -16.83 1.71 -12.94
N ASP A 69 -16.97 1.26 -11.68
CA ASP A 69 -17.99 0.31 -11.22
C ASP A 69 -19.01 0.98 -10.29
N SER A 70 -20.01 1.63 -10.91
CA SER A 70 -21.09 2.31 -10.18
C SER A 70 -21.93 1.38 -9.29
N LEU A 71 -22.05 0.09 -9.63
CA LEU A 71 -22.86 -0.86 -8.87
C LEU A 71 -22.21 -1.16 -7.51
N ASN A 72 -20.89 -1.32 -7.49
CA ASN A 72 -20.15 -1.63 -6.27
C ASN A 72 -19.29 -0.46 -5.77
N GLN A 73 -19.50 0.75 -6.27
CA GLN A 73 -18.77 1.95 -5.89
C GLN A 73 -18.64 2.13 -4.36
N PRO A 74 -19.69 1.94 -3.54
CA PRO A 74 -19.55 2.05 -2.09
C PRO A 74 -18.55 1.04 -1.49
N TYR A 75 -18.51 -0.19 -2.00
CA TYR A 75 -17.54 -1.20 -1.55
C TYR A 75 -16.12 -0.80 -1.92
N HIS A 76 -15.91 -0.36 -3.17
CA HIS A 76 -14.59 0.06 -3.63
C HIS A 76 -14.03 1.23 -2.80
N ILE A 77 -14.85 2.24 -2.49
CA ILE A 77 -14.44 3.36 -1.62
C ILE A 77 -14.05 2.86 -0.22
N LEU A 78 -14.95 2.12 0.44
CA LEU A 78 -14.74 1.69 1.82
C LEU A 78 -13.58 0.70 1.97
N ILE A 79 -13.36 -0.18 0.98
CA ILE A 79 -12.21 -1.10 0.99
C ILE A 79 -10.91 -0.32 0.82
N GLY A 80 -10.85 0.67 -0.07
CA GLY A 80 -9.68 1.53 -0.23
C GLY A 80 -9.31 2.27 1.06
N ASP A 81 -10.32 2.82 1.75
CA ASP A 81 -10.15 3.53 3.02
C ASP A 81 -9.73 2.59 4.17
N TYR A 82 -10.31 1.39 4.22
CA TYR A 82 -9.95 0.34 5.16
C TYR A 82 -8.48 -0.06 5.01
N ILE A 83 -8.04 -0.34 3.78
CA ILE A 83 -6.66 -0.74 3.50
C ILE A 83 -5.69 0.38 3.90
N SER A 84 -5.99 1.63 3.54
CA SER A 84 -5.18 2.79 3.91
C SER A 84 -5.04 2.94 5.43
N SER A 85 -6.15 2.80 6.15
CA SER A 85 -6.19 2.85 7.62
C SER A 85 -5.39 1.71 8.25
N TYR A 86 -5.49 0.50 7.70
CA TYR A 86 -4.73 -0.66 8.16
C TYR A 86 -3.21 -0.50 7.92
N VAL A 87 -2.79 0.07 6.79
CA VAL A 87 -1.38 0.40 6.55
C VAL A 87 -0.85 1.37 7.60
N ALA A 88 -1.61 2.43 7.90
CA ALA A 88 -1.24 3.39 8.94
C ALA A 88 -1.12 2.72 10.32
N GLU A 89 -2.09 1.87 10.68
CA GLU A 89 -2.09 1.09 11.92
C GLU A 89 -0.86 0.17 12.02
N LEU A 90 -0.54 -0.55 10.94
CA LEU A 90 0.62 -1.46 10.89
C LEU A 90 1.92 -0.73 11.16
N LEU A 91 2.16 0.39 10.46
CA LEU A 91 3.37 1.18 10.61
C LEU A 91 3.46 1.78 12.02
N TYR A 92 2.35 2.32 12.54
CA TYR A 92 2.29 2.90 13.89
C TYR A 92 2.58 1.87 14.99
N LYS A 93 1.90 0.72 14.98
CA LYS A 93 2.08 -0.35 15.98
C LYS A 93 3.50 -0.93 15.99
N ASN A 94 4.19 -0.87 14.86
CA ASN A 94 5.57 -1.35 14.71
C ASN A 94 6.62 -0.24 14.89
N LYS A 95 6.21 0.96 15.33
CA LYS A 95 7.09 2.12 15.57
C LYS A 95 7.91 2.54 14.34
N LEU A 96 7.34 2.36 13.14
CA LEU A 96 7.93 2.81 11.87
C LEU A 96 7.40 4.21 11.51
N TYR A 97 7.60 5.17 12.41
CA TYR A 97 7.01 6.50 12.31
C TYR A 97 7.54 7.33 11.14
N ASP A 98 8.83 7.19 10.83
CA ASP A 98 9.49 7.80 9.68
C ASP A 98 8.90 7.29 8.35
N ILE A 99 8.64 5.98 8.27
CA ILE A 99 7.98 5.39 7.10
C ILE A 99 6.52 5.84 7.02
N LEU A 100 5.80 5.89 8.14
CA LEU A 100 4.44 6.41 8.20
C LEU A 100 4.35 7.86 7.72
N GLU A 101 5.32 8.71 8.11
CA GLU A 101 5.43 10.09 7.65
C GLU A 101 5.64 10.15 6.13
N VAL A 102 6.51 9.30 5.57
CA VAL A 102 6.68 9.19 4.10
C VAL A 102 5.37 8.87 3.41
N PHE A 103 4.60 7.87 3.89
CA PHE A 103 3.29 7.56 3.33
C PHE A 103 2.36 8.77 3.43
N ALA A 104 2.25 9.42 4.59
CA ALA A 104 1.35 10.56 4.81
C ALA A 104 1.65 11.75 3.89
N ILE A 105 2.93 12.06 3.66
CA ILE A 105 3.38 13.15 2.77
C ILE A 105 3.11 12.79 1.31
N ASN A 106 3.48 11.58 0.88
CA ASN A 106 3.42 11.19 -0.53
C ASN A 106 1.99 10.88 -0.99
N THR A 107 1.13 10.37 -0.11
CA THR A 107 -0.25 9.97 -0.46
C THR A 107 -1.02 11.10 -1.16
N LYS A 108 -0.94 12.32 -0.61
CA LYS A 108 -1.64 13.49 -1.19
C LYS A 108 -1.17 13.77 -2.61
N GLN A 109 0.14 13.76 -2.83
CA GLN A 109 0.73 14.03 -4.14
C GLN A 109 0.35 12.93 -5.15
N ILE A 110 0.43 11.66 -4.74
CA ILE A 110 0.09 10.52 -5.60
C ILE A 110 -1.38 10.54 -5.98
N MET A 111 -2.28 10.79 -5.03
CA MET A 111 -3.70 10.95 -5.32
C MET A 111 -3.97 12.09 -6.30
N LEU A 112 -3.34 13.25 -6.10
CA LEU A 112 -3.45 14.38 -7.03
C LEU A 112 -2.89 14.04 -8.42
N ASN A 113 -1.78 13.33 -8.50
CA ASN A 113 -1.18 12.92 -9.76
C ASN A 113 -2.10 11.95 -10.52
N ILE A 114 -2.70 10.96 -9.83
CA ILE A 114 -3.67 10.03 -10.42
C ILE A 114 -4.89 10.79 -10.96
N LEU A 115 -5.44 11.74 -10.20
CA LEU A 115 -6.59 12.56 -10.63
C LEU A 115 -6.28 13.45 -11.84
N ASN A 116 -5.02 13.83 -12.05
CA ASN A 116 -4.58 14.68 -13.14
C ASN A 116 -3.84 13.92 -14.25
N GLU A 117 -3.95 12.58 -14.28
CA GLU A 117 -3.30 11.71 -15.29
C GLU A 117 -1.77 11.88 -15.37
N HIS A 118 -1.14 12.21 -14.24
CA HIS A 118 0.31 12.27 -14.09
C HIS A 118 0.85 10.97 -13.46
N ASN A 119 1.98 10.49 -13.98
CA ASN A 119 2.61 9.24 -13.53
C ASN A 119 3.78 9.45 -12.56
N ASP A 120 3.93 10.65 -11.98
CA ASP A 120 5.01 10.89 -11.01
C ASP A 120 4.67 10.25 -9.66
N ASP A 121 5.52 9.34 -9.23
CA ASP A 121 5.38 8.58 -7.99
C ASP A 121 6.77 8.39 -7.37
N GLN A 122 6.99 9.10 -6.25
CA GLN A 122 8.26 9.09 -5.53
C GLN A 122 8.20 8.25 -4.25
N LEU A 123 7.10 7.51 -4.00
CA LEU A 123 6.90 6.80 -2.74
C LEU A 123 8.04 5.81 -2.46
N LEU A 124 8.37 4.96 -3.44
CA LEU A 124 9.45 3.98 -3.29
C LEU A 124 10.78 4.67 -2.94
N THR A 125 11.16 5.68 -3.71
CA THR A 125 12.39 6.45 -3.49
C THR A 125 12.41 7.05 -2.09
N ASN A 126 11.31 7.66 -1.65
CA ASN A 126 11.21 8.31 -0.35
C ASN A 126 11.23 7.33 0.82
N ILE A 127 10.64 6.13 0.65
CA ILE A 127 10.75 5.05 1.64
C ILE A 127 12.22 4.65 1.80
N ILE A 128 12.93 4.45 0.69
CA ILE A 128 14.36 4.07 0.71
C ILE A 128 15.22 5.16 1.35
N LEU A 129 14.98 6.42 1.02
CA LEU A 129 15.70 7.56 1.63
C LEU A 129 15.47 7.63 3.15
N SER A 130 14.22 7.47 3.59
CA SER A 130 13.88 7.42 5.01
C SER A 130 14.62 6.29 5.73
N LEU A 131 14.62 5.08 5.16
CA LEU A 131 15.32 3.93 5.73
C LEU A 131 16.84 4.12 5.80
N LYS A 132 17.46 4.78 4.81
CA LYS A 132 18.90 5.09 4.82
C LYS A 132 19.29 6.16 5.85
N SER A 133 18.34 6.99 6.28
CA SER A 133 18.57 8.06 7.24
C SER A 133 18.43 7.63 8.72
N ARG A 134 17.97 6.40 8.95
CA ARG A 134 17.87 5.77 10.28
C ARG A 134 19.21 5.24 10.76
#